data_AF-X1GWS3-F1
#
_entry.id   AF-X1GWS3-F1
#
_cell.length_a   1.000
_cell.length_b   1.000
_cell.length_c   1.000
_cell.angle_alpha   90.00
_cell.angle_beta   90.00
_cell.angle_gamma   90.00
#
_symmetry.space_group_name_H-M   'P 1'
#
loop_
_entity.id
_entity.type
_entity.pdbx_description
1 polymer ?
#
loop_
_entity_poly.entity_id
_entity_poly.type
_entity_poly.pdbx_seq_one_letter_code
_entity_poly.pdbx_strand_id
1 'polypeptide(L)'
;DDLYISEDELKRWERDEFVFNKEISTSKKTSPFKIALAGHSYVINDSYASLGIKNMLLAENVEIITSEQLPRSVIEYQMSKLDFNMYFRYEREILGTVMHFLENETVDGILQLIVFSCGPDSIGGEMASRFSRRNQNVPLLQLTLDELSSEAGIRTRLEAFLDLIERRKKLKESEILCQ
;
A
#
# COMPACT_ATOMS: atom_id res chain seq x y z
N ASP A 1 11.72 -14.38 11.37
CA ASP A 1 12.71 -14.86 10.40
C ASP A 1 12.18 -15.22 9.02
N ASP A 2 10.88 -15.12 8.75
CA ASP A 2 10.37 -15.05 7.37
C ASP A 2 9.63 -13.72 7.16
N LEU A 3 10.37 -12.67 6.81
CA LEU A 3 9.80 -11.33 6.54
C LEU A 3 9.05 -11.28 5.19
N TYR A 4 9.33 -12.23 4.30
CA TYR A 4 8.77 -12.31 2.94
C TYR A 4 7.72 -13.40 2.85
N ILE A 5 6.63 -13.12 2.13
CA ILE A 5 5.67 -14.15 1.73
C ILE A 5 6.14 -14.80 0.42
N SER A 6 5.74 -16.04 0.19
CA SER A 6 5.92 -16.71 -1.10
C SER A 6 5.01 -16.10 -2.18
N GLU A 7 5.36 -16.28 -3.45
CA GLU A 7 4.48 -15.88 -4.55
C GLU A 7 3.11 -16.56 -4.49
N ASP A 8 3.07 -17.81 -4.03
CA ASP A 8 1.83 -18.56 -3.90
C ASP A 8 0.96 -17.98 -2.78
N GLU A 9 1.54 -17.59 -1.65
CA GLU A 9 0.82 -16.88 -0.58
C GLU A 9 0.32 -15.51 -1.05
N LEU A 10 1.13 -14.76 -1.80
CA LEU A 10 0.69 -13.50 -2.40
C LEU A 10 -0.51 -13.72 -3.32
N LYS A 11 -0.44 -14.68 -4.25
CA LYS A 11 -1.54 -14.96 -5.19
C LYS A 11 -2.81 -15.41 -4.48
N ARG A 12 -2.68 -16.23 -3.43
CA ARG A 12 -3.83 -16.69 -2.62
C ARG A 12 -4.45 -15.52 -1.87
N TRP A 13 -3.63 -14.62 -1.31
CA TRP A 13 -4.10 -13.41 -0.68
C TRP A 13 -4.82 -12.47 -1.65
N GLU A 14 -4.25 -12.23 -2.82
CA GLU A 14 -4.85 -11.40 -3.87
C GLU A 14 -6.22 -11.93 -4.31
N ARG A 15 -6.42 -13.25 -4.29
CA ARG A 15 -7.68 -13.94 -4.62
C ARG A 15 -8.69 -14.06 -3.48
N ASP A 16 -8.45 -13.43 -2.33
CA ASP A 16 -9.29 -13.56 -1.12
C ASP A 16 -9.36 -14.99 -0.54
N GLU A 17 -8.41 -15.88 -0.91
CA GLU A 17 -8.33 -17.26 -0.39
C GLU A 17 -7.61 -17.33 0.97
N PHE A 18 -6.99 -16.23 1.40
CA PHE A 18 -6.17 -16.13 2.60
C PHE A 18 -6.23 -14.72 3.18
N VAL A 19 -6.24 -14.61 4.51
CA VAL A 19 -6.24 -13.32 5.24
C VAL A 19 -5.07 -13.30 6.21
N PHE A 20 -4.18 -12.30 6.11
CA PHE A 20 -2.97 -12.18 6.93
C PHE A 20 -3.27 -11.83 8.39
N ASN A 21 -4.37 -11.12 8.68
CA ASN A 21 -4.65 -10.51 10.00
C ASN A 21 -5.94 -11.06 10.65
N LYS A 22 -5.95 -12.34 11.04
CA LYS A 22 -7.16 -13.03 11.57
C LYS A 22 -7.59 -12.63 12.99
N GLU A 23 -6.93 -11.67 13.65
CA GLU A 23 -7.30 -11.26 15.01
C GLU A 23 -8.24 -10.04 15.04
N ILE A 24 -9.54 -10.35 15.21
CA ILE A 24 -10.60 -9.57 15.87
C ILE A 24 -11.18 -8.37 15.10
N SER A 25 -12.24 -8.61 14.31
CA SER A 25 -13.52 -7.92 14.55
C SER A 25 -14.71 -8.78 14.07
N THR A 26 -15.59 -9.12 15.00
CA THR A 26 -16.72 -10.05 14.81
C THR A 26 -18.00 -9.37 14.31
N SER A 27 -17.93 -8.20 13.67
CA SER A 27 -19.14 -7.36 13.51
C SER A 27 -19.40 -6.65 12.18
N LYS A 28 -18.58 -6.77 11.13
CA LYS A 28 -18.93 -6.20 9.81
C LYS A 28 -19.06 -7.27 8.73
N LYS A 29 -20.25 -7.32 8.12
CA LYS A 29 -20.65 -8.18 6.99
C LYS A 29 -19.90 -7.89 5.66
N THR A 30 -18.96 -6.97 5.66
CA THR A 30 -18.24 -6.50 4.46
C THR A 30 -16.79 -6.97 4.50
N SER A 31 -16.29 -7.52 3.40
CA SER A 31 -14.89 -7.89 3.24
C SER A 31 -13.97 -6.70 3.60
N PRO A 32 -12.89 -6.90 4.38
CA PRO A 32 -11.94 -5.82 4.71
C PRO A 32 -11.39 -5.16 3.45
N PHE A 33 -11.01 -3.88 3.54
CA PHE A 33 -10.27 -3.24 2.46
C PHE A 33 -8.86 -3.81 2.40
N LYS A 34 -8.32 -4.02 1.20
CA LYS A 34 -6.91 -4.38 1.02
C LYS A 34 -6.11 -3.14 0.68
N ILE A 35 -5.08 -2.84 1.47
CA ILE A 35 -4.18 -1.71 1.22
C ILE A 35 -2.74 -2.20 1.16
N ALA A 36 -2.02 -1.78 0.11
CA ALA A 36 -0.58 -1.92 0.05
C ALA A 36 0.09 -0.76 0.81
N LEU A 37 0.82 -1.07 1.88
CA LEU A 37 1.59 -0.10 2.66
C LEU A 37 3.05 -0.12 2.21
N ALA A 38 3.41 0.80 1.31
CA ALA A 38 4.74 0.90 0.75
C ALA A 38 5.57 1.94 1.50
N GLY A 39 6.74 1.56 1.98
CA GLY A 39 7.61 2.46 2.72
C GLY A 39 8.85 1.73 3.21
N HIS A 40 9.77 2.48 3.81
CA HIS A 40 10.93 1.86 4.44
C HIS A 40 10.49 0.99 5.62
N SER A 41 11.09 -0.20 5.78
CA SER A 41 10.72 -1.15 6.84
C SER A 41 10.88 -0.53 8.25
N TYR A 42 11.92 0.28 8.45
CA TYR A 42 12.15 0.98 9.71
C TYR A 42 11.11 2.06 10.01
N VAL A 43 10.41 2.58 8.99
CA VAL A 43 9.29 3.51 9.18
C VAL A 43 8.03 2.72 9.47
N ILE A 44 7.70 1.73 8.64
CA ILE A 44 6.47 0.94 8.74
C ILE A 44 6.34 0.26 10.11
N ASN A 45 7.45 -0.23 10.66
CA ASN A 45 7.46 -1.02 11.88
C ASN A 45 7.71 -0.19 13.16
N ASP A 46 8.07 1.08 13.03
CA ASP A 46 8.25 1.98 14.18
C ASP A 46 6.99 2.85 14.37
N SER A 47 6.30 2.67 15.50
CA SER A 47 5.05 3.38 15.78
C SER A 47 5.24 4.88 16.00
N TYR A 48 6.43 5.32 16.41
CA TYR A 48 6.72 6.74 16.60
C TYR A 48 7.05 7.41 15.26
N ALA A 49 7.90 6.79 14.46
CA ALA A 49 8.28 7.29 13.13
C ALA A 49 7.09 7.29 12.16
N SER A 50 6.25 6.26 12.18
CA SER A 50 5.04 6.19 11.35
C SER A 50 3.83 6.90 11.95
N LEU A 51 3.93 7.48 13.15
CA LEU A 51 2.79 8.07 13.86
C LEU A 51 1.61 7.08 14.00
N GLY A 52 1.92 5.79 14.16
CA GLY A 52 0.93 4.73 14.37
C GLY A 52 0.06 4.40 13.15
N ILE A 53 0.40 4.83 11.93
CA ILE A 53 -0.42 4.62 10.71
C ILE A 53 -0.83 3.16 10.53
N LYS A 54 0.09 2.21 10.75
CA LYS A 54 -0.21 0.77 10.63
C LYS A 54 -1.32 0.36 11.59
N ASN A 55 -1.28 0.83 12.84
CA ASN A 55 -2.32 0.53 13.83
C ASN A 55 -3.65 1.21 13.51
N MET A 56 -3.62 2.44 12.97
CA MET A 56 -4.83 3.13 12.54
C MET A 56 -5.54 2.36 11.42
N LEU A 57 -4.80 1.86 10.42
CA LEU A 57 -5.35 1.03 9.35
C LEU A 57 -5.96 -0.26 9.89
N LEU A 58 -5.26 -0.97 10.78
CA LEU A 58 -5.78 -2.19 11.40
C LEU A 58 -7.06 -1.95 12.19
N ALA A 59 -7.16 -0.82 12.91
CA ALA A 59 -8.37 -0.44 13.66
C ALA A 59 -9.58 -0.19 12.74
N GLU A 60 -9.35 0.22 11.49
CA GLU A 60 -10.38 0.43 10.46
C GLU A 60 -10.71 -0.85 9.68
N ASN A 61 -10.32 -2.03 10.17
CA ASN A 61 -10.55 -3.34 9.52
C ASN A 61 -9.96 -3.38 8.11
N VAL A 62 -8.77 -2.80 7.94
CA VAL A 62 -7.98 -2.86 6.71
C VAL A 62 -6.99 -4.01 6.80
N GLU A 63 -6.94 -4.80 5.74
CA GLU A 63 -5.90 -5.78 5.51
C GLU A 63 -4.70 -5.15 4.81
N ILE A 64 -3.52 -5.35 5.36
CA ILE A 64 -2.31 -4.65 4.95
C ILE A 64 -1.28 -5.65 4.43
N ILE A 65 -0.71 -5.35 3.27
CA ILE A 65 0.53 -5.96 2.79
C ILE A 65 1.61 -4.89 2.68
N THR A 66 2.79 -5.13 3.23
CA THR A 66 3.88 -4.15 3.23
C THR A 66 4.89 -4.41 2.11
N SER A 67 5.65 -3.38 1.74
CA SER A 67 6.74 -3.53 0.76
C SER A 67 7.85 -4.50 1.21
N GLU A 68 8.04 -4.67 2.52
CA GLU A 68 8.98 -5.64 3.09
C GLU A 68 8.49 -7.10 2.94
N GLN A 69 7.16 -7.29 2.86
CA GLN A 69 6.56 -8.62 2.75
C GLN A 69 6.59 -9.18 1.33
N LEU A 70 6.69 -8.34 0.30
CA LEU A 70 6.55 -8.79 -1.08
C LEU A 70 7.68 -9.75 -1.51
N PRO A 71 7.36 -10.81 -2.28
CA PRO A 71 8.37 -11.70 -2.82
C PRO A 71 9.38 -10.93 -3.68
N ARG A 72 10.67 -11.16 -3.48
CA ARG A 72 11.71 -10.46 -4.25
C ARG A 72 11.60 -10.69 -5.75
N SER A 73 11.17 -11.87 -6.18
CA SER A 73 10.94 -12.17 -7.60
C SER A 73 9.90 -11.23 -8.23
N VAL A 74 8.84 -10.88 -7.50
CA VAL A 74 7.83 -9.92 -7.93
C VAL A 74 8.43 -8.52 -8.05
N ILE A 75 9.20 -8.09 -7.05
CA ILE A 75 9.89 -6.79 -7.08
C ILE A 75 10.85 -6.71 -8.27
N GLU A 76 11.68 -7.74 -8.46
CA GLU A 76 12.66 -7.79 -9.56
C GLU A 76 11.97 -7.85 -10.93
N TYR A 77 10.84 -8.56 -11.04
CA TYR A 77 10.02 -8.54 -12.24
C TYR A 77 9.52 -7.12 -12.56
N GLN A 78 9.03 -6.36 -11.58
CA GLN A 78 8.60 -4.98 -11.79
C GLN A 78 9.78 -4.06 -12.13
N MET A 79 10.93 -4.21 -11.46
CA MET A 79 12.13 -3.44 -11.76
C MET A 79 12.69 -3.72 -13.15
N SER A 80 12.50 -4.93 -13.69
CA SER A 80 12.93 -5.28 -15.06
C SER A 80 12.20 -4.51 -16.16
N LYS A 81 11.06 -3.88 -15.83
CA LYS A 81 10.26 -3.06 -16.76
C LYS A 81 10.73 -1.61 -16.84
N LEU A 82 11.69 -1.20 -16.00
CA LEU A 82 12.23 0.15 -15.99
C LEU A 82 13.38 0.28 -16.99
N ASP A 83 13.43 1.40 -17.71
CA ASP A 83 14.52 1.71 -18.66
C ASP A 83 15.84 2.09 -17.97
N PHE A 84 15.88 2.07 -16.64
CA PHE A 84 17.05 2.40 -15.84
C PHE A 84 17.13 1.47 -14.63
N ASN A 85 18.34 1.30 -14.09
CA ASN A 85 18.53 0.50 -12.89
C ASN A 85 18.33 1.34 -11.63
N MET A 86 17.26 1.07 -10.87
CA MET A 86 17.07 1.64 -9.55
C MET A 86 18.04 0.98 -8.56
N TYR A 87 19.13 1.68 -8.22
CA TYR A 87 20.19 1.12 -7.37
C TYR A 87 19.77 0.88 -5.93
N PHE A 88 18.96 1.78 -5.38
CA PHE A 88 18.64 1.77 -3.96
C PHE A 88 17.60 0.70 -3.61
N ARG A 89 17.96 -0.17 -2.66
CA ARG A 89 17.21 -1.40 -2.37
C ARG A 89 15.79 -1.13 -1.86
N TYR A 90 15.62 -0.23 -0.91
CA TYR A 90 14.31 0.07 -0.34
C TYR A 90 13.39 0.70 -1.37
N GLU A 91 13.94 1.52 -2.26
CA GLU A 91 13.23 2.21 -3.32
C GLU A 91 12.78 1.20 -4.38
N ARG A 92 13.59 0.16 -4.67
CA ARG A 92 13.15 -0.98 -5.48
C ARG A 92 11.97 -1.70 -4.84
N GLU A 93 12.04 -2.00 -3.55
CA GLU A 93 10.98 -2.67 -2.79
C GLU A 93 9.69 -1.82 -2.81
N ILE A 94 9.79 -0.52 -2.47
CA ILE A 94 8.68 0.43 -2.45
C ILE A 94 8.08 0.59 -3.85
N LEU A 95 8.88 0.94 -4.85
CA LEU A 95 8.41 1.20 -6.21
C LEU A 95 7.87 -0.07 -6.87
N GLY A 96 8.54 -1.21 -6.68
CA GLY A 96 8.09 -2.50 -7.17
C GLY A 96 6.75 -2.92 -6.57
N THR A 97 6.55 -2.64 -5.27
CA THR A 97 5.25 -2.84 -4.60
C THR A 97 4.17 -1.98 -5.25
N VAL A 98 4.42 -0.69 -5.41
CA VAL A 98 3.47 0.25 -6.03
C VAL A 98 3.14 -0.21 -7.45
N MET A 99 4.15 -0.50 -8.28
CA MET A 99 3.97 -0.92 -9.66
C MET A 99 3.18 -2.24 -9.77
N HIS A 100 3.49 -3.24 -8.94
CA HIS A 100 2.77 -4.51 -8.91
C HIS A 100 1.28 -4.32 -8.66
N PHE A 101 0.93 -3.53 -7.65
CA PHE A 101 -0.47 -3.31 -7.29
C PHE A 101 -1.22 -2.36 -8.22
N LEU A 102 -0.53 -1.39 -8.82
CA LEU A 102 -1.09 -0.60 -9.91
C LEU A 102 -1.36 -1.45 -11.16
N GLU A 103 -0.54 -2.47 -11.45
CA GLU A 103 -0.72 -3.30 -12.64
C GLU A 103 -1.81 -4.36 -12.46
N ASN A 104 -1.83 -5.05 -11.32
CA ASN A 104 -2.73 -6.17 -11.10
C ASN A 104 -4.10 -5.75 -10.52
N GLU A 105 -4.19 -4.56 -9.94
CA GLU A 105 -5.44 -4.01 -9.36
C GLU A 105 -6.05 -4.92 -8.28
N THR A 106 -5.20 -5.65 -7.55
CA THR A 106 -5.56 -6.64 -6.52
C THR A 106 -5.73 -6.04 -5.12
N VAL A 107 -5.56 -4.71 -4.99
CA VAL A 107 -5.77 -3.95 -3.76
C VAL A 107 -6.73 -2.79 -3.99
N ASP A 108 -7.41 -2.38 -2.94
CA ASP A 108 -8.35 -1.25 -2.97
C ASP A 108 -7.64 0.11 -2.94
N GLY A 109 -6.38 0.15 -2.47
CA GLY A 109 -5.55 1.35 -2.50
C GLY A 109 -4.10 1.10 -2.11
N ILE A 110 -3.25 2.09 -2.38
CA ILE A 110 -1.82 2.08 -2.07
C ILE A 110 -1.52 3.29 -1.18
N LEU A 111 -0.92 3.04 -0.02
CA LEU A 111 -0.41 4.06 0.89
C LEU A 111 1.11 4.03 0.88
N GLN A 112 1.74 5.10 0.38
CA GLN A 112 3.18 5.24 0.35
C GLN A 112 3.66 6.19 1.46
N LEU A 113 4.51 5.70 2.36
CA LEU A 113 5.21 6.52 3.35
C LEU A 113 6.53 7.02 2.77
N ILE A 114 6.76 8.32 2.84
CA ILE A 114 7.94 9.02 2.32
C ILE A 114 8.63 9.71 3.49
N VAL A 115 9.93 9.52 3.66
CA VAL A 115 10.68 10.24 4.69
C VAL A 115 11.19 11.56 4.11
N PHE A 116 10.87 12.67 4.78
CA PHE A 116 11.36 13.99 4.34
C PHE A 116 12.90 14.03 4.33
N SER A 117 13.48 14.79 3.41
CA SER A 117 14.93 14.93 3.21
C SER A 117 15.67 13.67 2.67
N CYS A 118 14.96 12.58 2.36
CA CYS A 118 15.56 11.43 1.69
C CYS A 118 15.54 11.63 0.15
N GLY A 119 16.69 11.92 -0.46
CA GLY A 119 16.82 12.12 -1.91
C GLY A 119 16.28 10.95 -2.75
N PRO A 120 16.64 9.69 -2.43
CA PRO A 120 16.09 8.49 -3.08
C PRO A 120 14.55 8.38 -3.01
N ASP A 121 13.94 8.70 -1.87
CA ASP A 121 12.48 8.67 -1.72
C ASP A 121 11.78 9.66 -2.64
N SER A 122 12.38 10.82 -2.89
CA SER A 122 11.81 11.83 -3.79
C SER A 122 11.73 11.29 -5.22
N ILE A 123 12.75 10.54 -5.65
CA ILE A 123 12.80 9.89 -6.97
C ILE A 123 11.78 8.74 -7.03
N GLY A 124 11.76 7.86 -6.03
CA GLY A 124 10.81 6.76 -5.95
C GLY A 124 9.35 7.22 -5.90
N GLY A 125 9.07 8.25 -5.10
CA GLY A 125 7.75 8.87 -4.96
C GLY A 125 7.27 9.54 -6.26
N GLU A 126 8.12 10.31 -6.94
CA GLU A 126 7.75 10.91 -8.23
C GLU A 126 7.42 9.82 -9.27
N MET A 127 8.19 8.73 -9.31
CA MET A 127 7.90 7.62 -10.21
C MET A 127 6.61 6.90 -9.87
N ALA A 128 6.38 6.58 -8.60
CA ALA A 128 5.11 6.02 -8.14
C ALA A 128 3.92 6.89 -8.57
N SER A 129 4.03 8.21 -8.42
CA SER A 129 3.02 9.18 -8.88
C SER A 129 2.80 9.10 -10.40
N ARG A 130 3.87 9.02 -11.19
CA ARG A 130 3.77 8.86 -12.66
C ARG A 130 3.09 7.57 -13.07
N PHE A 131 3.40 6.44 -12.42
CA PHE A 131 2.72 5.18 -12.70
C PHE A 131 1.24 5.23 -12.31
N SER A 132 0.91 5.78 -11.14
CA SER A 132 -0.48 5.91 -10.68
C SER A 132 -1.31 6.84 -11.58
N ARG A 133 -0.71 7.89 -12.17
CA ARG A 133 -1.40 8.72 -13.16
C ARG A 133 -1.77 7.95 -14.43
N ARG A 134 -1.02 6.91 -14.77
CA ARG A 134 -1.29 6.04 -15.95
C ARG A 134 -2.29 4.94 -15.63
N ASN A 135 -2.31 4.43 -14.40
CA ASN A 135 -3.34 3.51 -13.93
C ASN A 135 -4.11 4.11 -12.73
N GLN A 136 -5.27 4.69 -13.03
CA GLN A 136 -6.10 5.39 -12.05
C GLN A 136 -7.11 4.48 -11.33
N ASN A 137 -7.10 3.18 -11.62
CA ASN A 137 -8.05 2.22 -11.04
C ASN A 137 -7.78 1.97 -9.56
N VAL A 138 -6.51 2.10 -9.15
CA VAL A 138 -6.07 1.97 -7.75
C VAL A 138 -5.59 3.32 -7.23
N PRO A 139 -6.23 3.90 -6.19
CA PRO A 139 -5.77 5.14 -5.59
C PRO A 139 -4.40 5.00 -4.92
N LEU A 140 -3.53 5.98 -5.16
CA LEU A 140 -2.26 6.15 -4.45
C LEU A 140 -2.34 7.39 -3.54
N LEU A 141 -2.08 7.22 -2.24
CA LEU A 141 -1.83 8.30 -1.30
C LEU A 141 -0.36 8.28 -0.87
N GLN A 142 0.30 9.44 -1.00
CA GLN A 142 1.66 9.65 -0.51
C GLN A 142 1.62 10.48 0.76
N LEU A 143 2.16 9.95 1.85
CA LEU A 143 2.32 10.63 3.13
C LEU A 143 3.79 10.90 3.38
N THR A 144 4.17 12.18 3.34
CA THR A 144 5.49 12.61 3.77
C THR A 144 5.52 12.75 5.28
N LEU A 145 6.43 12.02 5.91
CA LEU A 145 6.72 12.06 7.32
C LEU A 145 7.90 13.00 7.57
N ASP A 146 7.66 13.98 8.44
CA ASP A 146 8.60 15.01 8.86
C ASP A 146 8.42 15.25 10.37
N GLU A 147 9.44 15.73 11.07
CA GLU A 147 9.40 16.03 12.51
C GLU A 147 8.28 17.03 12.87
N LEU A 148 7.93 17.89 11.91
CA LEU A 148 6.85 18.88 12.03
C LEU A 148 5.47 18.34 11.61
N SER A 149 5.37 17.06 11.27
CA SER A 149 4.09 16.44 10.86
C SER A 149 3.15 16.31 12.06
N SER A 150 1.97 16.90 11.95
CA SER A 150 0.93 16.72 12.96
C SER A 150 0.23 15.38 12.78
N GLU A 151 0.16 14.59 13.85
CA GLU A 151 -0.58 13.32 13.90
C GLU A 151 -2.03 13.51 13.43
N ALA A 152 -2.68 14.58 13.90
CA ALA A 152 -4.04 14.94 13.48
C ALA A 152 -4.15 15.15 11.96
N GLY A 153 -3.17 15.81 11.33
CA GLY A 153 -3.17 16.05 9.89
C GLY A 153 -2.99 14.76 9.08
N ILE A 154 -2.15 13.83 9.55
CA ILE A 154 -2.01 12.50 8.94
C ILE A 154 -3.29 11.70 9.08
N ARG A 155 -3.89 11.69 10.28
CA ARG A 155 -5.12 10.96 10.56
C ARG A 155 -6.25 11.38 9.63
N THR A 156 -6.47 12.69 9.46
CA THR A 156 -7.52 13.19 8.55
C THR A 156 -7.27 12.82 7.10
N ARG A 157 -6.01 12.81 6.63
CA ARG A 157 -5.70 12.37 5.26
C ARG A 157 -5.93 10.87 5.07
N LEU A 158 -5.62 10.07 6.10
CA LEU A 158 -5.85 8.64 6.10
C LEU A 158 -7.36 8.34 6.08
N GLU A 159 -8.14 9.00 6.93
CA GLU A 159 -9.62 8.89 6.96
C GLU A 159 -10.22 9.24 5.59
N ALA A 160 -9.83 10.38 5.01
CA ALA A 160 -10.31 10.80 3.70
C ALA A 160 -9.91 9.82 2.57
N PHE A 161 -8.78 9.13 2.71
CA PHE A 161 -8.34 8.12 1.76
C PHE A 161 -9.18 6.84 1.86
N LEU A 162 -9.50 6.38 3.08
CA LEU A 162 -10.39 5.24 3.28
C LEU A 162 -11.81 5.54 2.79
N ASP A 163 -12.32 6.75 3.03
CA ASP A 163 -13.62 7.20 2.50
C ASP A 163 -13.65 7.16 0.95
N LEU A 164 -12.56 7.60 0.30
CA LEU A 164 -12.42 7.56 -1.15
C LEU A 164 -12.46 6.12 -1.68
N ILE A 165 -11.77 5.20 -1.01
CA ILE A 165 -11.75 3.78 -1.34
C ILE A 165 -13.15 3.18 -1.21
N GLU A 166 -13.81 3.41 -0.08
CA GLU A 166 -15.17 2.90 0.18
C GLU A 166 -16.14 3.38 -0.90
N ARG A 167 -16.08 4.66 -1.26
CA ARG A 167 -16.93 5.22 -2.31
C ARG A 167 -16.70 4.56 -3.66
N ARG A 168 -15.44 4.32 -4.05
CA ARG A 168 -15.12 3.65 -5.32
C ARG A 168 -15.66 2.21 -5.36
N LYS A 169 -15.54 1.48 -4.26
CA LYS A 169 -16.04 0.10 -4.15
C LYS A 169 -17.56 0.04 -4.32
N LYS A 170 -18.29 0.93 -3.64
CA LYS A 170 -19.75 1.05 -3.78
C LYS A 170 -20.19 1.38 -5.21
N LEU A 171 -19.45 2.25 -5.91
CA LEU A 171 -19.73 2.58 -7.31
C LEU A 171 -19.56 1.35 -8.22
N LYS A 172 -18.44 0.61 -8.10
CA LYS A 172 -18.21 -0.63 -8.86
C LYS A 172 -19.30 -1.67 -8.60
N GLU A 173 -19.70 -1.86 -7.34
CA GLU A 173 -20.79 -2.79 -6.98
C GLU A 173 -22.14 -2.36 -7.61
N SER A 174 -22.43 -1.06 -7.64
CA SER A 174 -23.66 -0.54 -8.24
C SER A 174 -23.68 -0.67 -9.77
N GLU A 175 -22.53 -0.55 -10.44
CA GLU A 175 -22.40 -0.75 -11.89
C GLU A 175 -22.64 -2.21 -12.27
N ILE A 176 -22.14 -3.16 -11.46
CA ILE A 176 -22.34 -4.59 -11.66
C ILE A 176 -23.81 -4.99 -11.46
N LEU A 177 -24.51 -4.39 -10.49
CA LEU A 177 -25.92 -4.71 -10.21
C LEU A 177 -26.88 -4.21 -11.30
N CYS A 178 -26.48 -3.19 -12.07
CA CYS A 178 -27.26 -2.62 -13.16
C CYS A 178 -27.03 -3.28 -14.54
N GLN A 179 -26.10 -4.25 -14.64
CA GLN A 179 -25.84 -5.04 -15.85
C GLN A 179 -26.57 -6.39 -15.80
#